data_AF-A0A1I6L2J6-F1
#
_entry.id   AF-A0A1I6L2J6-F1
#
_cell.length_a   1.000
_cell.length_b   1.000
_cell.length_c   1.000
_cell.angle_alpha   90.00
_cell.angle_beta   90.00
_cell.angle_gamma   90.00
#
_symmetry.space_group_name_H-M   'P 1'
#
loop_
_entity.id
_entity.type
_entity.pdbx_description
1 polymer ?
#
loop_
_entity_poly.entity_id
_entity_poly.type
_entity_poly.pdbx_seq_one_letter_code
_entity_poly.pdbx_strand_id
1 'polypeptide(L)'
;MTGATLTHAAVLDEAQAQWAAGKREQAIQTAEAGLKTTPDDPRLRFALGTMLLETQQLERARVIFTRLTEDFPDLADPYNNLAVIHAARGEYEAARQALTRALDLQPDHAQAQENMGDVLMRLAQQSYERALKQALGDDTALKVKLQRVTAFNNAKGAQQR
;
A
#
# COMPACT_ATOMS: atom_id res chain seq x y z
N MET A 1 18.26 29.45 -24.58
CA MET A 1 17.25 28.97 -23.63
C MET A 1 17.96 28.08 -22.63
N THR A 2 18.32 28.63 -21.47
CA THR A 2 18.96 27.87 -20.38
C THR A 2 17.87 27.04 -19.70
N GLY A 3 17.73 25.78 -20.09
CA GLY A 3 16.92 24.83 -19.34
C GLY A 3 17.56 24.66 -17.98
N ALA A 4 16.98 25.29 -16.95
CA ALA A 4 17.39 25.05 -15.58
C ALA A 4 17.12 23.58 -15.28
N THR A 5 18.16 22.78 -15.17
CA THR A 5 18.07 21.45 -14.58
C THR A 5 17.68 21.65 -13.12
N LEU A 6 16.40 21.46 -12.83
CA LEU A 6 15.90 21.39 -11.47
C LEU A 6 16.70 20.33 -10.72
N THR A 7 17.13 20.65 -9.51
CA THR A 7 17.76 19.67 -8.63
C THR A 7 16.74 18.60 -8.24
N HIS A 8 17.22 17.44 -7.78
CA HIS A 8 16.37 16.33 -7.35
C HIS A 8 15.29 16.78 -6.35
N ALA A 9 15.69 17.59 -5.36
CA ALA A 9 14.78 18.17 -4.38
C ALA A 9 13.73 19.08 -5.04
N ALA A 10 14.14 19.92 -5.99
CA ALA A 10 13.22 20.83 -6.67
C ALA A 10 12.17 20.09 -7.53
N VAL A 11 12.51 18.96 -8.15
CA VAL A 11 11.54 18.16 -8.91
C VAL A 11 10.52 17.48 -7.99
N LEU A 12 10.97 16.96 -6.84
CA LEU A 12 10.08 16.38 -5.85
C LEU A 12 9.10 17.42 -5.31
N ASP A 13 9.60 18.59 -4.92
CA ASP A 13 8.79 19.69 -4.39
C ASP A 13 7.74 20.16 -5.43
N GLU A 14 8.13 20.26 -6.70
CA GLU A 14 7.20 20.62 -7.78
C GLU A 14 6.11 19.56 -7.97
N ALA A 15 6.47 18.27 -8.05
CA ALA A 15 5.51 17.19 -8.20
C ALA A 15 4.52 17.16 -7.02
N GLN A 16 5.00 17.36 -5.79
CA GLN A 16 4.16 17.43 -4.60
C GLN A 16 3.25 18.67 -4.59
N ALA A 17 3.74 19.83 -5.03
CA ALA A 17 2.94 21.03 -5.15
C ALA A 17 1.81 20.86 -6.19
N GLN A 18 2.11 20.24 -7.33
CA GLN A 18 1.12 19.89 -8.34
C GLN A 18 0.08 18.90 -7.79
N TRP A 19 0.52 17.90 -7.01
CA TRP A 19 -0.35 16.93 -6.34
C TRP A 19 -1.32 17.60 -5.38
N ALA A 20 -0.81 18.48 -4.51
CA ALA A 20 -1.60 19.25 -3.55
C ALA A 20 -2.59 20.21 -4.25
N ALA A 21 -2.24 20.72 -5.43
CA ALA A 21 -3.12 21.53 -6.26
C ALA A 21 -4.17 20.72 -7.05
N GLY A 22 -4.26 19.41 -6.84
CA GLY A 22 -5.21 18.52 -7.53
C GLY A 22 -4.83 18.20 -8.98
N LYS A 23 -3.66 18.61 -9.45
CA LYS A 23 -3.16 18.36 -10.81
C LYS A 23 -2.50 16.98 -10.89
N ARG A 24 -3.29 15.93 -10.66
CA ARG A 24 -2.82 14.54 -10.42
C ARG A 24 -1.93 14.03 -11.55
N GLU A 25 -2.36 14.15 -12.80
CA GLU A 25 -1.61 13.66 -13.96
C GLU A 25 -0.31 14.44 -14.17
N GLN A 26 -0.33 15.76 -13.94
CA GLN A 26 0.87 16.60 -14.07
C GLN A 26 1.91 16.22 -13.03
N ALA A 27 1.50 16.04 -11.78
CA ALA A 27 2.39 15.61 -10.69
C ALA A 27 3.10 14.29 -11.02
N ILE A 28 2.35 13.31 -11.53
CA ILE A 28 2.91 12.02 -11.96
C ILE A 28 3.91 12.21 -13.12
N GLN A 29 3.56 13.00 -14.14
CA GLN A 29 4.44 13.27 -15.28
C GLN A 29 5.74 13.98 -14.85
N THR A 30 5.64 14.93 -13.91
CA THR A 30 6.79 15.65 -13.36
C THR A 30 7.71 14.69 -12.61
N ALA A 31 7.16 13.83 -11.74
CA ALA A 31 7.94 12.83 -11.02
C ALA A 31 8.61 11.80 -11.96
N GLU A 32 7.88 11.32 -12.97
CA GLU A 32 8.43 10.43 -14.00
C GLU A 32 9.56 11.08 -14.80
N ALA A 33 9.41 12.35 -15.18
CA ALA A 33 10.44 13.10 -15.88
C ALA A 33 11.69 13.27 -15.01
N GLY A 34 11.52 13.54 -13.71
CA GLY A 34 12.62 13.58 -12.75
C GLY A 34 13.38 12.27 -12.65
N LEU A 35 12.67 11.13 -12.59
CA LEU A 35 13.30 9.82 -12.50
C LEU A 35 14.05 9.41 -13.78
N LYS A 36 13.77 10.02 -14.94
CA LYS A 36 14.59 9.80 -16.15
C LYS A 36 16.00 10.36 -16.01
N THR A 37 16.18 11.44 -15.26
CA THR A 37 17.51 12.03 -15.01
C THR A 37 18.12 11.53 -13.70
N THR A 38 17.30 10.99 -12.80
CA THR A 38 17.69 10.64 -11.42
C THR A 38 17.06 9.32 -10.97
N PRO A 39 17.37 8.19 -11.65
CA PRO A 39 16.63 6.94 -11.49
C PRO A 39 16.71 6.34 -10.08
N ASP A 40 17.73 6.69 -9.32
CA ASP A 40 18.03 6.10 -8.02
C ASP A 40 17.53 6.93 -6.83
N ASP A 41 16.82 8.06 -7.03
CA ASP A 41 16.30 8.86 -5.91
C ASP A 41 15.16 8.13 -5.18
N PRO A 42 15.39 7.63 -3.94
CA PRO A 42 14.38 6.86 -3.23
C PRO A 42 13.17 7.71 -2.83
N ARG A 43 13.34 9.01 -2.57
CA ARG A 43 12.25 9.91 -2.17
C ARG A 43 11.33 10.19 -3.34
N LEU A 44 11.89 10.43 -4.53
CA LEU A 44 11.11 10.67 -5.73
C LEU A 44 10.40 9.39 -6.20
N ARG A 45 11.06 8.23 -6.11
CA ARG A 45 10.43 6.92 -6.35
C ARG A 45 9.28 6.69 -5.38
N PHE A 46 9.50 6.92 -4.08
CA PHE A 46 8.45 6.76 -3.07
C PHE A 46 7.25 7.66 -3.35
N ALA A 47 7.48 8.95 -3.63
CA ALA A 47 6.43 9.90 -3.98
C ALA A 47 5.64 9.44 -5.21
N LEU A 48 6.31 9.05 -6.30
CA LEU A 48 5.64 8.52 -7.49
C LEU A 48 4.84 7.26 -7.19
N GLY A 49 5.40 6.32 -6.41
CA GLY A 49 4.71 5.11 -5.98
C GLY A 49 3.40 5.41 -5.25
N THR A 50 3.43 6.37 -4.31
CA THR A 50 2.26 6.80 -3.55
C THR A 50 1.23 7.49 -4.44
N MET A 51 1.65 8.37 -5.35
CA MET A 51 0.76 9.01 -6.32
C MET A 51 0.05 7.99 -7.22
N LEU A 52 0.78 6.96 -7.67
CA LEU A 52 0.22 5.87 -8.47
C LEU A 52 -0.77 5.02 -7.66
N LEU A 53 -0.47 4.76 -6.38
CA LEU A 53 -1.36 4.04 -5.48
C LEU A 53 -2.67 4.80 -5.25
N GLU A 54 -2.59 6.10 -4.93
CA GLU A 54 -3.75 6.97 -4.71
C GLU A 54 -4.62 7.11 -5.99
N THR A 55 -4.01 7.03 -7.17
CA THR A 55 -4.72 7.04 -8.47
C THR A 55 -5.11 5.64 -8.98
N GLN A 56 -5.07 4.62 -8.12
CA GLN A 56 -5.47 3.23 -8.43
C GLN A 56 -4.66 2.55 -9.55
N GLN A 57 -3.46 3.07 -9.86
CA GLN A 57 -2.52 2.47 -10.80
C GLN A 57 -1.66 1.39 -10.10
N LEU A 58 -2.33 0.39 -9.53
CA LEU A 58 -1.76 -0.57 -8.56
C LEU A 58 -0.53 -1.30 -9.10
N GLU A 59 -0.53 -1.76 -10.35
CA GLU A 59 0.62 -2.47 -10.92
C GLU A 59 1.85 -1.59 -11.07
N ARG A 60 1.66 -0.33 -11.43
CA ARG A 60 2.77 0.62 -11.59
C ARG A 60 3.36 0.95 -10.22
N ALA A 61 2.51 1.20 -9.22
CA ALA A 61 2.93 1.40 -7.84
C ALA A 61 3.68 0.18 -7.30
N ARG A 62 3.18 -1.04 -7.56
CA ARG A 62 3.80 -2.30 -7.13
C ARG A 62 5.23 -2.41 -7.64
N VAL A 63 5.44 -2.18 -8.94
CA VAL A 63 6.79 -2.24 -9.53
C VAL A 63 7.74 -1.27 -8.85
N ILE A 64 7.29 -0.04 -8.55
CA ILE A 64 8.13 0.96 -7.88
C ILE A 64 8.48 0.53 -6.46
N PHE A 65 7.48 0.13 -5.66
CA PHE A 65 7.72 -0.25 -4.27
C PHE A 65 8.53 -1.55 -4.16
N THR A 66 8.32 -2.53 -5.04
CA THR A 66 9.14 -3.75 -5.09
C THR A 66 10.61 -3.41 -5.33
N ARG A 67 10.90 -2.56 -6.33
CA ARG A 67 12.29 -2.14 -6.56
C ARG A 67 12.84 -1.32 -5.38
N LEU A 68 12.02 -0.50 -4.72
CA LEU A 68 12.46 0.22 -3.52
C LEU A 68 12.85 -0.74 -2.39
N THR A 69 12.12 -1.84 -2.19
CA THR A 69 12.49 -2.85 -1.18
C THR A 69 13.71 -3.68 -1.56
N GLU A 70 14.00 -3.80 -2.86
CA GLU A 70 15.20 -4.46 -3.36
C GLU A 70 16.44 -3.57 -3.17
N ASP A 71 16.34 -2.30 -3.54
CA ASP A 71 17.46 -1.35 -3.50
C ASP A 71 17.70 -0.78 -2.10
N PHE A 72 16.63 -0.64 -1.29
CA PHE A 72 16.64 -0.05 0.05
C PHE A 72 15.88 -0.95 1.04
N PRO A 73 16.42 -2.13 1.39
CA PRO A 73 15.73 -3.13 2.19
C PRO A 73 15.48 -2.72 3.65
N ASP A 74 16.11 -1.63 4.12
CA ASP A 74 15.98 -1.13 5.49
C ASP A 74 14.88 -0.07 5.65
N LEU A 75 14.16 0.28 4.56
CA LEU A 75 13.05 1.23 4.61
C LEU A 75 11.74 0.50 4.91
N ALA A 76 11.06 0.87 5.99
CA ALA A 76 9.78 0.27 6.38
C ALA A 76 8.61 0.69 5.47
N ASP A 77 8.54 1.96 5.04
CA ASP A 77 7.39 2.50 4.31
C ASP A 77 7.08 1.78 2.98
N PRO A 78 8.07 1.41 2.13
CA PRO A 78 7.81 0.65 0.91
C PRO A 78 7.14 -0.71 1.16
N TYR A 79 7.51 -1.42 2.24
CA TYR A 79 6.85 -2.67 2.61
C TYR A 79 5.41 -2.44 3.06
N ASN A 80 5.14 -1.39 3.83
CA ASN A 80 3.77 -1.01 4.20
C ASN A 80 2.92 -0.72 2.95
N ASN A 81 3.44 0.02 1.97
CA ASN A 81 2.72 0.31 0.72
C ASN A 81 2.51 -0.93 -0.17
N LEU A 82 3.48 -1.84 -0.24
CA LEU A 82 3.29 -3.14 -0.91
C LEU A 82 2.16 -3.93 -0.26
N ALA A 83 2.04 -3.87 1.07
CA ALA A 83 0.96 -4.55 1.76
C ALA A 83 -0.42 -3.99 1.42
N VAL A 84 -0.54 -2.66 1.32
CA VAL A 84 -1.78 -2.00 0.87
C VAL A 84 -2.17 -2.48 -0.53
N ILE A 85 -1.19 -2.57 -1.44
CA ILE A 85 -1.42 -3.08 -2.81
C ILE A 85 -1.87 -4.54 -2.81
N HIS A 86 -1.19 -5.42 -2.06
CA HIS A 86 -1.56 -6.81 -1.93
C HIS A 86 -2.97 -6.97 -1.32
N ALA A 87 -3.29 -6.19 -0.28
CA ALA A 87 -4.62 -6.21 0.35
C ALA A 87 -5.71 -5.76 -0.62
N ALA A 88 -5.47 -4.73 -1.43
CA ALA A 88 -6.40 -4.27 -2.48
C ALA A 88 -6.66 -5.34 -3.54
N ARG A 89 -5.70 -6.24 -3.78
CA ARG A 89 -5.80 -7.39 -4.69
C ARG A 89 -6.36 -8.66 -4.02
N GLY A 90 -6.67 -8.62 -2.71
CA GLY A 90 -7.13 -9.78 -1.94
C GLY A 90 -6.02 -10.78 -1.58
N GLU A 91 -4.75 -10.41 -1.79
CA GLU A 91 -3.56 -11.21 -1.55
C GLU A 91 -3.10 -11.07 -0.09
N TYR A 92 -3.99 -11.39 0.87
CA TYR A 92 -3.80 -11.02 2.28
C TYR A 92 -2.59 -11.66 2.96
N GLU A 93 -2.16 -12.87 2.56
CA GLU A 93 -0.93 -13.46 3.10
C GLU A 93 0.33 -12.72 2.64
N ALA A 94 0.38 -12.28 1.39
CA ALA A 94 1.48 -11.44 0.91
C ALA A 94 1.48 -10.08 1.61
N ALA A 95 0.30 -9.50 1.82
CA ALA A 95 0.16 -8.26 2.61
C ALA A 95 0.70 -8.43 4.03
N ARG A 96 0.35 -9.53 4.72
CA ARG A 96 0.85 -9.85 6.06
C ARG A 96 2.37 -9.98 6.09
N GLN A 97 2.98 -10.66 5.11
CA GLN A 97 4.43 -10.79 5.02
C GLN A 97 5.13 -9.44 4.87
N ALA A 98 4.62 -8.57 3.98
CA ALA A 98 5.15 -7.24 3.80
C ALA A 98 5.02 -6.38 5.09
N LEU A 99 3.87 -6.41 5.76
CA LEU A 99 3.69 -5.69 7.04
C LEU A 99 4.57 -6.24 8.15
N THR A 100 4.83 -7.54 8.17
CA THR A 100 5.77 -8.14 9.11
C THR A 100 7.16 -7.53 8.92
N ARG A 101 7.64 -7.40 7.67
CA ARG A 101 8.94 -6.74 7.42
C ARG A 101 8.93 -5.26 7.76
N ALA A 102 7.85 -4.53 7.46
CA ALA A 102 7.72 -3.14 7.89
C ALA A 102 7.85 -2.98 9.41
N LEU A 103 7.19 -3.85 10.18
CA LEU A 103 7.20 -3.81 11.65
C LEU A 103 8.47 -4.39 12.27
N ASP A 104 9.16 -5.31 11.59
CA ASP A 104 10.51 -5.77 12.00
C ASP A 104 11.52 -4.61 11.91
N LEU A 105 11.42 -3.78 10.85
CA LEU A 105 12.28 -2.61 10.63
C LEU A 105 11.90 -1.44 11.54
N GLN A 106 10.61 -1.20 11.70
CA GLN A 106 10.08 -0.10 12.49
C GLN A 106 8.89 -0.57 13.36
N PRO A 107 9.16 -1.06 14.59
CA PRO A 107 8.12 -1.59 15.47
C PRO A 107 7.04 -0.56 15.88
N ASP A 108 7.37 0.74 15.89
CA ASP A 108 6.47 1.83 16.26
C ASP A 108 5.70 2.44 15.07
N HIS A 109 5.76 1.80 13.89
CA HIS A 109 5.07 2.26 12.68
C HIS A 109 3.55 2.08 12.80
N ALA A 110 2.87 3.11 13.31
CA ALA A 110 1.43 3.08 13.62
C ALA A 110 0.55 2.66 12.43
N GLN A 111 0.78 3.21 11.24
CA GLN A 111 0.00 2.84 10.05
C GLN A 111 0.21 1.38 9.63
N ALA A 112 1.43 0.84 9.74
CA ALA A 112 1.67 -0.58 9.46
C ALA A 112 0.99 -1.49 10.51
N GLN A 113 0.92 -1.08 11.77
CA GLN A 113 0.16 -1.80 12.80
C GLN A 113 -1.35 -1.80 12.50
N GLU A 114 -1.91 -0.66 12.10
CA GLU A 114 -3.31 -0.57 11.67
C GLU A 114 -3.59 -1.50 10.48
N ASN A 115 -2.78 -1.39 9.43
CA ASN A 115 -2.90 -2.23 8.23
C ASN A 115 -2.76 -3.72 8.56
N MET A 116 -1.90 -4.09 9.51
CA MET A 116 -1.78 -5.47 9.98
C MET A 116 -3.06 -5.95 10.64
N GLY A 117 -3.69 -5.12 11.48
CA GLY A 117 -4.99 -5.41 12.08
C GLY A 117 -6.07 -5.71 11.02
N ASP A 118 -6.16 -4.89 9.99
CA ASP A 118 -7.13 -5.10 8.90
C ASP A 118 -6.87 -6.39 8.12
N VAL A 119 -5.61 -6.63 7.78
CA VAL A 119 -5.19 -7.83 7.04
C VAL A 119 -5.50 -9.08 7.86
N LEU A 120 -5.25 -9.06 9.18
CA LEU A 120 -5.59 -10.16 10.07
C LEU A 120 -7.11 -10.39 10.15
N MET A 121 -7.92 -9.34 10.15
CA MET A 121 -9.38 -9.47 10.08
C MET A 121 -9.85 -10.11 8.77
N ARG A 122 -9.22 -9.77 7.63
CA ARG A 122 -9.50 -10.42 6.33
C ARG A 122 -9.09 -11.90 6.32
N LEU A 123 -7.92 -12.23 6.88
CA LEU A 123 -7.44 -13.61 7.00
C LEU A 123 -8.33 -14.44 7.95
N ALA A 124 -8.80 -13.85 9.05
CA ALA A 124 -9.75 -14.50 9.96
C ALA A 124 -11.07 -14.82 9.25
N GLN A 125 -11.61 -13.88 8.46
CA GLN A 125 -12.79 -14.12 7.63
C GLN A 125 -12.59 -15.32 6.70
N GLN A 126 -11.51 -15.33 5.91
CA GLN A 126 -11.21 -16.45 5.00
C GLN A 126 -11.07 -17.78 5.73
N SER A 127 -10.48 -17.77 6.92
CA SER A 127 -10.30 -18.97 7.74
C SER A 127 -11.65 -19.50 8.25
N TYR A 128 -12.54 -18.62 8.71
CA TYR A 128 -13.88 -19.01 9.13
C TYR A 128 -14.74 -19.53 7.97
N GLU A 129 -14.65 -18.92 6.79
CA GLU A 129 -15.33 -19.40 5.58
C GLU A 129 -14.86 -20.80 5.18
N ARG A 130 -13.54 -21.05 5.21
CA ARG A 130 -12.96 -22.37 4.94
C ARG A 130 -13.42 -23.41 5.96
N ALA A 131 -13.39 -23.06 7.25
CA ALA A 131 -13.84 -23.96 8.31
C ALA A 131 -15.33 -24.31 8.16
N LEU A 132 -16.18 -23.33 7.82
CA LEU A 132 -17.62 -23.55 7.67
C LEU A 132 -17.93 -24.46 6.48
N LYS A 133 -17.15 -24.34 5.39
CA LYS A 133 -17.26 -25.24 4.23
C LYS A 133 -16.90 -26.69 4.55
N GLN A 134 -16.03 -26.92 5.53
CA GLN A 134 -15.58 -28.24 5.96
C GLN A 134 -16.43 -28.84 7.09
N ALA A 135 -17.22 -28.02 7.78
CA ALA A 135 -18.08 -28.47 8.87
C ALA A 135 -19.17 -29.43 8.33
N LEU A 136 -19.32 -30.59 8.97
CA LEU A 136 -20.32 -31.61 8.62
C LEU A 136 -21.72 -31.33 9.23
N GLY A 137 -21.97 -30.10 9.70
CA GLY A 137 -23.21 -29.71 10.37
C GLY A 137 -23.35 -28.20 10.56
N ASP A 138 -24.45 -27.76 11.17
CA ASP A 138 -24.70 -26.35 11.45
C ASP A 138 -23.85 -25.84 12.63
N ASP A 139 -22.72 -25.21 12.34
CA ASP A 139 -21.90 -24.54 13.35
C ASP A 139 -22.36 -23.08 13.55
N THR A 140 -23.35 -22.90 14.43
CA THR A 140 -23.90 -21.59 14.80
C THR A 140 -22.81 -20.67 15.38
N ALA A 141 -21.86 -21.20 16.16
CA ALA A 141 -20.82 -20.40 16.77
C ALA A 141 -19.85 -19.83 15.72
N LEU A 142 -19.49 -20.63 14.72
CA LEU A 142 -18.66 -20.22 13.60
C LEU A 142 -19.36 -19.19 12.72
N LYS A 143 -20.66 -19.37 12.45
CA LYS A 143 -21.47 -18.38 11.72
C LYS A 143 -21.49 -17.02 12.42
N VAL A 144 -21.61 -16.98 13.76
CA VAL A 144 -21.55 -15.73 14.53
C VAL A 144 -20.17 -15.06 14.43
N LYS A 145 -19.08 -15.83 14.53
CA LYS A 145 -17.72 -15.30 14.37
C LYS A 145 -17.51 -14.71 12.97
N LEU A 146 -17.95 -15.43 11.94
CA LEU A 146 -17.91 -14.97 10.54
C LEU A 146 -18.73 -13.68 10.36
N GLN A 147 -19.95 -13.63 10.90
CA GLN A 147 -20.79 -12.44 10.80
C GLN A 147 -20.13 -11.20 11.41
N ARG A 148 -19.47 -11.34 12.57
CA ARG A 148 -18.78 -10.23 13.25
C ARG A 148 -17.61 -9.69 12.43
N VAL A 149 -16.74 -10.57 11.92
CA VAL A 149 -15.58 -10.14 11.12
C VAL A 149 -16.02 -9.54 9.78
N THR A 150 -17.05 -10.10 9.14
CA THR A 150 -17.63 -9.57 7.91
C THR A 150 -18.25 -8.19 8.12
N ALA A 151 -18.97 -7.98 9.23
CA ALA A 151 -19.53 -6.67 9.55
C ALA A 151 -18.45 -5.60 9.73
N PHE A 152 -17.36 -5.92 10.43
CA PHE A 152 -16.21 -5.03 10.57
C PHE A 152 -15.59 -4.67 9.21
N ASN A 153 -15.31 -5.69 8.40
CA ASN A 153 -14.69 -5.53 7.09
C ASN A 153 -15.54 -4.71 6.11
N ASN A 154 -16.87 -4.82 6.19
CA ASN A 154 -17.80 -4.06 5.37
C ASN A 154 -17.90 -2.59 5.82
N ALA A 155 -17.88 -2.33 7.13
CA ALA A 155 -17.90 -0.97 7.66
C ALA A 155 -16.67 -0.16 7.20
N LYS A 156 -15.48 -0.78 7.20
CA LYS A 156 -14.25 -0.12 6.72
C LYS A 156 -14.30 0.18 5.22
N GLY A 157 -14.81 -0.75 4.41
CA GLY A 157 -14.96 -0.55 2.96
C GLY A 157 -15.93 0.58 2.58
N ALA A 158 -16.89 0.92 3.45
CA ALA A 158 -17.82 2.02 3.23
C ALA A 158 -17.21 3.39 3.56
N GLN A 159 -16.17 3.45 4.41
CA GLN A 159 -15.47 4.69 4.76
C GLN A 159 -14.40 5.10 3.73
N GLN A 160 -14.04 4.19 2.82
CA GLN A 160 -12.99 4.38 1.81
C GLN A 160 -13.55 4.64 0.40
N ARG A 161 -14.86 4.85 0.25
CA ARG A 161 -15.56 5.13 -1.02
C ARG A 161 -16.00 6.58 -1.13
#